data_AF-A0A1B8P7G1-F1
#
_entry.id   AF-A0A1B8P7G1-F1
#
_cell.length_a   1.000
_cell.length_b   1.000
_cell.length_c   1.000
_cell.angle_alpha   90.00
_cell.angle_beta   90.00
_cell.angle_gamma   90.00
#
_symmetry.space_group_name_H-M   'P 1'
#
loop_
_entity.id
_entity.type
_entity.pdbx_description
1 polymer ?
#
loop_
_entity_poly.entity_id
_entity_poly.type
_entity_poly.pdbx_seq_one_letter_code
_entity_poly.pdbx_strand_id
1 'polypeptide(L)' 'MLTAMGYRCSNTGVAASYAGLIDGLVIDSIDRTDRTALEAEGLQVMTTDTLMTCLEEKARLAEETLAFASACRRVEAET' A
#
# COMPACT_ATOMS: atom_id res chain seq x y z
N MET A 1 4.90 -9.22 14.79
CA MET A 1 4.49 -10.22 13.77
C MET A 1 5.43 -10.23 12.58
N LEU A 2 5.55 -9.14 11.79
CA LEU A 2 6.44 -9.06 10.62
C LEU A 2 7.88 -9.50 10.92
N THR A 3 8.50 -8.93 11.95
CA THR A 3 9.87 -9.28 12.36
C THR A 3 10.03 -10.75 12.74
N ALA A 4 9.02 -11.36 13.37
CA ALA A 4 9.03 -12.77 13.72
C ALA A 4 8.93 -13.68 12.48
N MET A 5 8.39 -13.17 11.38
CA MET A 5 8.31 -13.84 10.08
C MET A 5 9.50 -13.50 9.17
N GLY A 6 10.48 -12.72 9.65
CA GLY A 6 11.68 -12.33 8.88
C GLY A 6 11.53 -11.08 8.02
N TYR A 7 10.40 -10.36 8.11
CA TYR A 7 10.17 -9.12 7.37
C TYR A 7 10.56 -7.87 8.19
N ARG A 8 10.88 -6.78 7.50
CA ARG A 8 11.05 -5.47 8.13
C ARG A 8 9.70 -4.97 8.66
N CYS A 9 9.71 -4.29 9.80
CA CYS A 9 8.51 -3.62 10.33
C CYS A 9 8.36 -2.25 9.64
N SER A 10 8.05 -2.27 8.35
CA SER A 10 7.95 -1.10 7.45
C SER A 10 6.96 -1.38 6.32
N ASN A 11 6.58 -0.37 5.55
CA ASN A 11 5.70 -0.55 4.38
C ASN A 11 6.29 -1.50 3.33
N THR A 12 7.61 -1.43 3.10
CA THR A 12 8.33 -2.40 2.24
C THR A 12 8.28 -3.82 2.79
N GLY A 13 8.30 -4.00 4.11
CA GLY A 13 8.13 -5.34 4.71
C GLY A 13 6.71 -5.87 4.60
N VAL A 14 5.70 -4.99 4.70
CA VAL A 14 4.30 -5.34 4.41
C VAL A 14 4.15 -5.76 2.95
N ALA A 15 4.64 -4.96 2.00
CA ALA A 15 4.64 -5.28 0.57
C ALA A 15 5.29 -6.65 0.28
N ALA A 16 6.48 -6.88 0.84
CA ALA A 16 7.17 -8.16 0.69
C ALA A 16 6.35 -9.36 1.22
N SER A 17 5.61 -9.18 2.32
CA SER A 17 4.75 -10.25 2.87
C SER A 17 3.55 -10.59 1.99
N TYR A 18 3.18 -9.71 1.06
CA TYR A 18 2.10 -9.89 0.08
C TYR A 18 2.62 -10.00 -1.37
N ALA A 19 3.92 -10.24 -1.56
CA ALA A 19 4.53 -10.28 -2.89
C ALA A 19 3.82 -11.29 -3.82
N GLY A 20 3.49 -10.84 -5.02
CA GLY A 20 2.76 -11.63 -6.03
C GLY A 20 1.25 -11.76 -5.80
N LEU A 21 0.71 -11.16 -4.74
CA LEU A 21 -0.73 -11.20 -4.43
C LEU A 21 -1.43 -9.85 -4.62
N ILE A 22 -0.73 -8.74 -4.38
CA ILE A 22 -1.31 -7.39 -4.43
C ILE A 22 -0.79 -6.61 -5.63
N ASP A 23 -1.66 -5.78 -6.22
CA ASP A 23 -1.33 -4.87 -7.32
C ASP A 23 -0.98 -3.46 -6.82
N GLY A 24 -1.42 -3.12 -5.61
CA GLY A 24 -1.14 -1.82 -5.02
C GLY A 24 -1.21 -1.80 -3.50
N LEU A 25 -0.63 -0.75 -2.93
CA LEU A 25 -0.53 -0.53 -1.49
C LEU A 25 -0.89 0.91 -1.15
N VAL A 26 -1.74 1.09 -0.14
CA VAL A 26 -2.04 2.40 0.45
C VAL A 26 -1.15 2.58 1.67
N ILE A 27 -0.43 3.69 1.74
CA ILE A 27 0.47 4.04 2.86
C ILE A 27 0.15 5.44 3.38
N ASP A 28 0.61 5.72 4.60
CA ASP A 28 0.38 7.02 5.22
C ASP A 28 1.16 8.15 4.54
N SER A 29 0.58 9.36 4.53
CA SER A 29 1.21 10.59 4.06
C SER A 29 2.60 10.84 4.69
N ILE A 30 2.79 10.47 5.97
CA ILE A 30 4.08 10.63 6.65
C ILE A 30 5.16 9.71 6.06
N ASP A 31 4.76 8.57 5.49
CA ASP A 31 5.64 7.55 4.91
C ASP A 31 5.84 7.73 3.40
N ARG A 32 5.47 8.88 2.83
CA ARG A 32 5.55 9.13 1.37
C ARG A 32 6.92 8.82 0.74
N THR A 33 8.00 8.82 1.52
CA THR A 33 9.35 8.49 1.06
C THR A 33 9.51 7.02 0.68
N ASP A 34 8.66 6.12 1.21
CA ASP A 34 8.67 4.69 0.88
C ASP A 34 8.12 4.42 -0.53
N ARG A 35 7.35 5.37 -1.07
CA ARG A 35 6.67 5.25 -2.37
C ARG A 35 7.60 4.82 -3.49
N THR A 36 8.75 5.48 -3.65
CA THR A 36 9.68 5.17 -4.74
C THR A 36 10.20 3.73 -4.67
N ALA A 37 10.48 3.23 -3.45
CA ALA A 37 10.97 1.86 -3.28
C ALA A 37 9.87 0.84 -3.62
N LEU A 38 8.64 1.09 -3.17
CA LEU A 38 7.48 0.24 -3.44
C LEU A 38 7.11 0.22 -4.93
N GLU A 39 7.15 1.38 -5.59
CA GLU A 39 6.91 1.47 -7.05
C GLU A 39 8.00 0.74 -7.85
N ALA A 40 9.24 0.74 -7.37
CA ALA A 40 10.33 -0.04 -7.98
C ALA A 40 10.12 -1.57 -7.84
N GLU A 41 9.33 -2.01 -6.86
CA GLU A 41 8.89 -3.41 -6.72
C GLU A 41 7.67 -3.75 -7.60
N GLY A 42 7.21 -2.81 -8.43
CA GLY A 42 6.11 -3.00 -9.37
C GLY A 42 4.72 -2.74 -8.79
N LEU A 43 4.63 -2.26 -7.55
CA LEU A 43 3.37 -1.90 -6.92
C LEU A 43 2.92 -0.51 -7.34
N GLN A 44 1.61 -0.35 -7.54
CA GLN A 44 1.01 0.98 -7.54
C GLN A 44 0.86 1.45 -6.09
N VAL A 45 1.18 2.72 -5.81
CA VAL A 45 1.18 3.24 -4.43
C VAL A 45 0.33 4.49 -4.32
N MET A 46 -0.61 4.49 -3.37
CA MET A 46 -1.33 5.68 -2.95
C MET A 46 -0.84 6.12 -1.57
N THR A 47 -0.51 7.41 -1.44
CA THR A 47 -0.22 8.05 -0.16
C THR A 47 -1.44 8.87 0.26
N THR A 48 -1.99 8.62 1.44
CA THR A 48 -3.07 9.41 2.04
C THR A 48 -3.01 9.33 3.56
N ASP A 49 -3.83 10.09 4.27
CA ASP A 49 -3.92 10.00 5.73
C ASP A 49 -4.65 8.72 6.14
N THR A 50 -3.90 7.77 6.73
CA THR A 50 -4.41 6.44 7.09
C THR A 50 -4.92 6.36 8.53
N LEU A 51 -4.69 7.40 9.33
CA LEU A 51 -5.20 7.47 10.70
C LEU A 51 -6.72 7.67 10.71
N MET A 52 -7.40 6.81 11.47
CA MET A 52 -8.86 6.68 11.50
C MET A 52 -9.42 7.02 12.89
N THR A 53 -9.23 8.26 13.35
CA THR A 53 -9.65 8.70 14.70
C THR A 53 -11.15 8.93 14.83
N CYS A 54 -11.84 9.22 13.72
CA CYS A 54 -13.29 9.39 13.69
C CYS A 54 -13.95 8.65 12.50
N LEU A 55 -15.29 8.63 12.47
CA LEU A 55 -16.05 7.95 11.41
C LEU A 55 -15.87 8.62 10.04
N GLU A 56 -15.75 9.94 10.03
CA GLU A 56 -15.54 10.72 8.79
C GLU A 56 -14.19 10.37 8.14
N GLU A 57 -13.12 10.29 8.92
CA GLU A 57 -11.79 9.86 8.44
C GLU A 57 -11.81 8.42 7.91
N LYS A 58 -12.55 7.52 8.57
CA LYS A 58 -12.74 6.14 8.09
C LYS A 58 -13.46 6.10 6.75
N ALA A 59 -14.54 6.86 6.60
CA ALA A 59 -15.32 6.92 5.37
C ALA A 59 -14.48 7.49 4.23
N ARG A 60 -13.77 8.60 4.47
CA ARG A 60 -12.84 9.19 3.49
C ARG A 60 -11.78 8.18 3.03
N LEU A 61 -11.08 7.53 3.98
CA LEU A 61 -10.04 6.57 3.64
C LEU A 61 -10.60 5.37 2.84
N ALA A 62 -11.80 4.91 3.18
CA ALA A 62 -12.47 3.84 2.43
C ALA A 62 -12.82 4.27 1.00
N GLU A 63 -13.37 5.47 0.81
CA GLU A 63 -13.70 6.03 -0.50
C GLU A 63 -12.44 6.20 -1.37
N GLU A 64 -11.38 6.78 -0.82
CA GLU A 64 -10.09 6.94 -1.52
C GLU A 64 -9.48 5.59 -1.89
N THR A 65 -9.54 4.61 -0.99
CA THR A 65 -9.01 3.26 -1.23
C THR A 65 -9.80 2.54 -2.33
N LEU A 66 -11.12 2.67 -2.36
CA LEU A 66 -11.97 2.10 -3.41
C LEU A 66 -11.70 2.77 -4.76
N ALA A 67 -11.57 4.09 -4.79
CA ALA A 67 -11.22 4.83 -5.99
C ALA A 67 -9.85 4.39 -6.52
N PHE A 68 -8.85 4.28 -5.66
CA PHE A 68 -7.52 3.78 -6.00
C PHE A 68 -7.56 2.35 -6.54
N ALA A 69 -8.23 1.44 -5.83
CA ALA A 69 -8.37 0.04 -6.25
C ALA A 69 -9.05 -0.10 -7.61
N SER A 70 -10.04 0.74 -7.93
CA SER A 70 -10.69 0.75 -9.25
C SER A 70 -9.78 1.21 -10.40
N ALA A 71 -8.79 2.04 -10.10
CA ALA A 71 -7.78 2.50 -11.05
C ALA A 71 -6.56 1.57 -11.09
N CYS A 72 -6.35 0.75 -10.06
CA CYS A 72 -5.27 -0.21 -9.99
C CYS A 72 -5.44 -1.31 -11.03
N ARG A 73 -4.33 -1.67 -11.67
CA ARG A 73 -4.26 -2.76 -12.62
C ARG A 73 -3.03 -3.59 -12.32
N ARG A 74 -3.20 -4.90 -12.35
CA ARG A 74 -2.09 -5.84 -12.41
C ARG A 74 -1.29 -5.55 -13.68
N VAL A 75 -0.03 -5.16 -13.51
CA VAL A 75 0.92 -5.13 -14.63
C VAL A 75 1.27 -6.60 -14.87
N GLU A 76 0.62 -7.23 -15.86
CA GLU A 76 1.01 -8.57 -16.27
C GLU A 76 2.42 -8.49 -16.83
N ALA A 77 3.38 -9.14 -16.15
CA ALA A 77 4.71 -9.32 -16.70
C ALA A 77 4.58 -10.16 -17.98
N GLU A 78 4.84 -9.52 -19.13
CA GLU A 78 4.96 -10.23 -20.42
C GLU A 78 5.98 -11.36 -20.24
N THR A 79 5.52 -12.60 -20.50
CA THR A 79 6.32 -13.84 -20.43
C THR A 79 7.15 -14.02 -21.68
#